data_AF-A0A368GM61-F1
#
_entry.id   AF-A0A368GM61-F1
#
_cell.length_a   1.000
_cell.length_b   1.000
_cell.length_c   1.000
_cell.angle_alpha   90.00
_cell.angle_beta   90.00
_cell.angle_gamma   90.00
#
_symmetry.space_group_name_H-M   'P 1'
#
loop_
_entity.id
_entity.type
_entity.pdbx_description
1 polymer ?
#
loop_
_entity_poly.entity_id
_entity_poly.type
_entity_poly.pdbx_seq_one_letter_code
_entity_poly.pdbx_strand_id
1 'polypeptide(L)'
;MRQGLLTRAVNRLTAILDENQELTTMSLTPPLEADKRRVYTRTQRLRIRTTKATLESEVLNVDRALEQYNYAADNLDPDTPSIVDILQKVSSNVDTTARLLDRAHTTLTTMARLQEEINDMEHYRYATNFATSSEVPQMTLAPIPIPKFSGRIWEWDTFWGAFEHSSHSRPIDNLYKMNYLLDAP
;
A
#
# COMPACT_ATOMS: atom_id res chain seq x y z
N MET A 1 23.19 -8.20 30.61
CA MET A 1 23.36 -6.73 30.55
C MET A 1 22.13 -6.11 29.88
N ARG A 2 21.27 -5.41 30.65
CA ARG A 2 20.01 -4.83 30.13
C ARG A 2 20.20 -3.45 29.47
N GLN A 3 21.10 -2.64 30.01
CA GLN A 3 21.52 -1.38 29.39
C GLN A 3 22.07 -1.57 27.96
N GLY A 4 22.83 -2.64 27.72
CA GLY A 4 23.34 -2.96 26.38
C GLY A 4 22.25 -3.29 25.35
N LEU A 5 21.11 -3.85 25.79
CA LEU A 5 19.96 -4.11 24.91
C LEU A 5 19.28 -2.81 24.51
N LEU A 6 19.03 -1.92 25.48
CA LEU A 6 18.45 -0.60 25.21
C LEU A 6 19.35 0.21 24.27
N THR A 7 20.66 0.29 24.56
CA THR A 7 21.61 1.01 23.71
C THR A 7 21.62 0.47 22.28
N ARG A 8 21.60 -0.86 22.10
CA ARG A 8 21.60 -1.45 20.76
C ARG A 8 20.32 -1.16 19.99
N ALA A 9 19.16 -1.27 20.66
CA ALA A 9 17.86 -1.00 20.05
C ALA A 9 17.72 0.49 19.67
N VAL A 10 18.10 1.39 20.57
CA VAL A 10 18.15 2.84 20.32
C VAL A 10 19.05 3.17 19.13
N ASN A 11 20.28 2.62 19.09
CA ASN A 11 21.20 2.89 17.98
C ASN A 11 20.67 2.39 16.64
N ARG A 12 20.00 1.24 16.62
CA ARG A 12 19.36 0.71 15.41
C ARG A 12 18.21 1.58 14.94
N LEU A 13 17.34 1.99 15.87
CA LEU A 13 16.22 2.88 15.56
C LEU A 13 16.72 4.22 15.00
N THR A 14 17.75 4.80 15.61
CA THR A 14 18.41 6.03 15.11
C THR A 14 18.96 5.83 13.70
N ALA A 15 19.71 4.76 13.45
CA ALA A 15 20.26 4.48 12.13
C ALA A 15 19.16 4.36 11.06
N ILE A 16 18.07 3.65 11.35
CA ILE A 16 16.94 3.52 10.43
C ILE A 16 16.28 4.88 10.17
N LEU A 17 16.11 5.70 11.20
CA LEU A 17 15.52 7.04 11.05
C LEU A 17 16.39 7.98 10.23
N ASP A 18 17.71 7.89 10.37
CA ASP A 18 18.66 8.73 9.63
C ASP A 18 18.77 8.26 8.17
N GLU A 19 18.84 6.95 7.92
CA GLU A 19 18.83 6.37 6.56
C GLU A 19 17.54 6.69 5.79
N ASN A 20 16.43 6.91 6.51
CA ASN A 20 15.12 7.15 5.93
C ASN A 20 14.61 8.58 6.12
N GLN A 21 15.49 9.53 6.48
CA GLN A 21 15.12 10.93 6.68
C GLN A 21 14.51 11.56 5.42
N GLU A 22 14.92 11.11 4.23
CA GLU A 22 14.34 11.55 2.96
C GLU A 22 12.85 11.19 2.83
N LEU A 23 12.41 10.07 3.43
CA LEU A 23 11.01 9.65 3.38
C LEU A 23 10.10 10.60 4.19
N THR A 24 10.65 11.26 5.20
CA THR A 24 9.91 12.27 5.99
C THR A 24 9.64 13.56 5.22
N THR A 25 10.47 13.91 4.23
CA THR A 25 10.29 15.09 3.38
C THR A 25 9.85 14.73 1.96
N MET A 26 9.59 13.45 1.72
CA MET A 26 9.26 12.93 0.40
C MET A 26 7.91 13.49 -0.09
N SER A 27 7.92 13.98 -1.32
CA SER A 27 6.73 14.32 -2.09
C SER A 27 6.63 13.38 -3.29
N LEU A 28 5.45 12.79 -3.50
CA LEU A 28 5.21 11.85 -4.58
C LEU A 28 5.00 12.61 -5.90
N THR A 29 6.01 12.55 -6.77
CA THR A 29 6.01 13.20 -8.10
C THR A 29 6.14 12.15 -9.20
N PRO A 30 5.04 11.47 -9.55
CA PRO A 30 5.06 10.42 -10.57
C PRO A 30 5.46 10.95 -11.96
N PRO A 31 6.30 10.23 -12.73
CA PRO A 31 6.58 10.54 -14.13
C PRO A 31 5.31 10.58 -15.00
N LEU A 32 5.33 11.38 -16.06
CA LEU A 32 4.20 11.48 -16.99
C LEU A 32 3.98 10.16 -17.76
N GLU A 33 5.06 9.51 -18.20
CA GLU A 33 4.99 8.29 -19.01
C GLU A 33 4.45 7.10 -18.21
N ALA A 34 3.47 6.39 -18.78
CA ALA A 34 2.72 5.36 -18.08
C ALA A 34 3.59 4.22 -17.51
N ASP A 35 4.55 3.73 -18.30
CA ASP A 35 5.41 2.62 -17.85
C ASP A 35 6.38 3.06 -16.76
N LYS A 36 7.00 4.23 -16.92
CA LYS A 36 7.88 4.83 -15.89
C LYS A 36 7.10 5.10 -14.60
N ARG A 37 5.86 5.58 -14.72
CA ARG A 37 4.96 5.83 -13.58
C ARG A 37 4.62 4.56 -12.81
N ARG A 38 4.31 3.47 -13.52
CA ARG A 38 4.02 2.16 -12.89
C ARG A 38 5.20 1.65 -12.09
N VAL A 39 6.40 1.70 -12.68
CA VAL A 39 7.64 1.31 -12.01
C VAL A 39 7.89 2.21 -10.81
N TYR A 40 7.81 3.54 -10.97
CA TYR A 40 7.96 4.51 -9.89
C TYR A 40 7.04 4.21 -8.71
N THR A 41 5.73 4.10 -8.97
CA THR A 41 4.71 3.90 -7.93
C THR A 41 4.94 2.59 -7.18
N ARG A 42 5.25 1.50 -7.91
CA ARG A 42 5.54 0.20 -7.31
C ARG A 42 6.81 0.25 -6.45
N THR A 43 7.86 0.90 -6.93
CA THR A 43 9.12 1.06 -6.21
C THR A 43 8.92 1.86 -4.92
N GLN A 44 8.21 3.00 -4.99
CA GLN A 44 7.93 3.80 -3.79
C GLN A 44 7.05 3.07 -2.79
N ARG A 45 6.01 2.36 -3.26
CA ARG A 45 5.16 1.53 -2.38
C ARG A 45 5.97 0.48 -1.64
N LEU A 46 6.84 -0.23 -2.35
CA LEU A 46 7.67 -1.26 -1.74
C LEU A 46 8.64 -0.66 -0.73
N ARG A 47 9.34 0.43 -1.09
CA ARG A 47 10.25 1.14 -0.18
C ARG A 47 9.54 1.56 1.09
N ILE A 48 8.42 2.29 0.97
CA ILE A 48 7.66 2.79 2.12
C ILE A 48 7.15 1.64 2.99
N ARG A 49 6.59 0.57 2.39
CA ARG A 49 6.07 -0.58 3.14
C ARG A 49 7.17 -1.31 3.91
N THR A 50 8.32 -1.56 3.27
CA THR A 50 9.44 -2.28 3.88
C THR A 50 10.08 -1.44 5.00
N THR A 51 10.30 -0.15 4.77
CA THR A 51 10.82 0.74 5.81
C THR A 51 9.85 0.84 6.98
N LYS A 52 8.55 1.03 6.72
CA LYS A 52 7.53 1.11 7.76
C LYS A 52 7.52 -0.14 8.65
N ALA A 53 7.49 -1.33 8.04
CA ALA A 53 7.47 -2.58 8.80
C ALA A 53 8.74 -2.76 9.66
N THR A 54 9.91 -2.39 9.12
CA THR A 54 11.17 -2.42 9.87
C THR A 54 11.14 -1.44 11.04
N LEU A 55 10.65 -0.23 10.81
CA LEU A 55 10.56 0.82 11.83
C LEU A 55 9.57 0.45 12.94
N GLU A 56 8.40 -0.10 12.60
CA GLU A 56 7.43 -0.62 13.57
C GLU A 56 8.05 -1.71 14.46
N SER A 57 8.79 -2.65 13.86
CA SER A 57 9.46 -3.69 14.62
C SER A 57 10.53 -3.14 15.56
N GLU A 58 11.30 -2.14 15.15
CA GLU A 58 12.37 -1.58 15.99
C GLU A 58 11.82 -0.67 17.09
N VAL A 59 10.70 0.05 16.85
CA VAL A 59 9.97 0.76 17.91
C VAL A 59 9.55 -0.21 19.02
N LEU A 60 8.93 -1.34 18.66
CA LEU A 60 8.56 -2.38 19.63
C LEU A 60 9.77 -2.95 20.38
N ASN A 61 10.91 -3.12 19.70
CA ASN A 61 12.14 -3.58 20.33
C ASN A 61 12.67 -2.57 21.35
N VAL A 62 12.61 -1.27 21.04
CA VAL A 62 13.00 -0.19 21.96
C VAL A 62 12.06 -0.13 23.15
N ASP A 63 10.73 -0.17 22.95
CA ASP A 63 9.74 -0.16 24.03
C ASP A 63 9.98 -1.31 25.01
N ARG A 64 10.15 -2.53 24.51
CA ARG A 64 10.42 -3.70 25.36
C ARG A 64 11.75 -3.57 26.10
N ALA A 65 12.79 -3.04 25.44
CA ALA A 65 14.08 -2.85 26.07
C ALA A 65 14.02 -1.75 27.16
N LEU A 66 13.23 -0.72 26.94
CA LEU A 66 13.01 0.38 27.88
C LEU A 66 12.22 -0.09 29.10
N GLU A 67 11.17 -0.89 28.91
CA GLU A 67 10.39 -1.49 29.99
C GLU A 67 11.29 -2.38 30.88
N GLN A 68 12.12 -3.23 30.29
CA GLN A 68 13.08 -4.06 31.03
C GLN A 68 14.15 -3.24 31.76
N TYR A 69 14.53 -2.09 31.19
CA TYR A 69 15.49 -1.18 31.78
C TYR A 69 14.89 -0.46 33.00
N ASN A 70 13.66 0.06 32.88
CA ASN A 70 12.92 0.70 33.96
C ASN A 70 12.61 -0.28 35.08
N TYR A 71 12.10 -1.48 34.75
CA TYR A 71 11.88 -2.53 35.74
C TYR A 71 13.15 -2.85 36.53
N ALA A 72 14.31 -2.92 35.87
CA ALA A 72 15.57 -3.16 36.56
C ALA A 72 15.99 -2.00 37.47
N ALA A 73 15.66 -0.76 37.11
CA ALA A 73 15.93 0.42 37.93
C ALA A 73 15.01 0.50 39.16
N ASP A 74 13.72 0.21 38.99
CA ASP A 74 12.72 0.22 40.06
C ASP A 74 12.98 -0.87 41.12
N ASN A 75 13.66 -1.95 40.73
CA ASN A 75 14.02 -3.07 41.60
C ASN A 75 15.48 -3.02 42.10
N LEU A 76 16.12 -1.84 42.07
CA LEU A 76 17.44 -1.66 42.67
C LEU A 76 17.34 -1.71 44.20
N ASP A 77 18.34 -2.31 44.84
CA ASP A 77 18.47 -2.33 46.30
C ASP A 77 18.67 -0.88 46.80
N PRO A 78 17.88 -0.38 47.77
CA PRO A 78 18.06 0.95 48.36
C PRO A 78 19.48 1.21 48.88
N ASP A 79 20.21 0.16 49.30
CA ASP A 79 21.58 0.26 49.80
C ASP A 79 22.63 0.22 48.67
N THR A 80 22.19 0.22 47.40
CA THR A 80 23.09 0.27 46.24
C THR A 80 23.95 1.54 46.29
N PRO A 81 25.29 1.43 46.24
CA PRO A 81 26.16 2.58 46.15
C PRO A 81 25.82 3.43 44.91
N SER A 82 25.77 4.75 45.07
CA SER A 82 25.42 5.69 43.99
C SER A 82 24.02 5.47 43.38
N ILE A 83 23.06 4.94 44.14
CA ILE A 83 21.68 4.75 43.66
C ILE A 83 21.06 6.03 43.07
N VAL A 84 21.32 7.19 43.68
CA VAL A 84 20.84 8.49 43.20
C VAL A 84 21.38 8.79 41.80
N ASP A 85 22.68 8.60 41.57
CA ASP A 85 23.31 8.83 40.26
C ASP A 85 22.79 7.85 39.20
N ILE A 86 22.55 6.60 39.60
CA ILE A 86 21.99 5.55 38.73
C ILE A 86 20.59 5.94 38.30
N LEU A 87 19.71 6.32 39.23
CA LEU A 87 18.34 6.73 38.94
C LEU A 87 18.28 8.00 38.09
N GLN A 88 19.17 8.96 38.33
CA GLN A 88 19.29 10.16 37.49
C GLN A 88 19.67 9.80 36.05
N LYS A 89 20.62 8.87 35.87
CA LYS A 89 21.03 8.38 34.55
C LYS A 89 19.91 7.58 33.86
N VAL A 90 19.16 6.79 34.62
CA VAL A 90 17.98 6.08 34.12
C VAL A 90 16.97 7.09 33.58
N SER A 91 16.62 8.12 34.35
CA SER A 91 15.70 9.19 33.93
C SER A 91 16.17 9.87 32.64
N SER A 92 17.46 10.23 32.55
CA SER A 92 18.01 10.87 31.35
C SER A 92 17.95 9.95 30.11
N ASN A 93 18.22 8.65 30.29
CA ASN A 93 18.12 7.67 29.22
C ASN A 93 16.67 7.47 28.76
N VAL A 94 15.72 7.46 29.71
CA VAL A 94 14.28 7.38 29.41
C VAL A 94 13.84 8.59 28.60
N ASP A 95 14.19 9.80 29.02
CA ASP A 95 13.84 11.04 28.30
C ASP A 95 14.41 11.08 26.88
N THR A 96 15.64 10.58 26.71
CA THR A 96 16.30 10.51 25.40
C THR A 96 15.61 9.48 24.50
N THR A 97 15.24 8.33 25.07
CA THR A 97 14.54 7.26 24.34
C THR A 97 13.12 7.68 23.95
N ALA A 98 12.41 8.37 24.84
CA ALA A 98 11.06 8.89 24.58
C ALA A 98 11.04 9.86 23.38
N ARG A 99 11.99 10.81 23.34
CA ARG A 99 12.13 11.73 22.18
C ARG A 99 12.42 11.00 20.87
N LEU A 100 13.18 9.91 20.93
CA LEU A 100 13.46 9.09 19.75
C LEU A 100 12.21 8.35 19.27
N LEU A 101 11.42 7.81 20.20
CA LEU A 101 10.13 7.16 19.90
C LEU A 101 9.14 8.16 19.28
N ASP A 102 9.05 9.39 19.79
CA ASP A 102 8.21 10.45 19.21
C ASP A 102 8.61 10.75 17.75
N ARG A 103 9.92 10.85 17.48
CA ARG A 103 10.44 11.02 16.11
C ARG A 103 10.08 9.81 15.23
N ALA A 104 10.16 8.59 15.77
CA ALA A 104 9.78 7.38 15.05
C ALA A 104 8.28 7.35 14.70
N HIS A 105 7.41 7.69 15.66
CA HIS A 105 5.96 7.77 15.42
C HIS A 105 5.59 8.85 14.41
N THR A 106 6.25 10.00 14.44
CA THR A 106 6.08 11.06 13.43
C THR A 106 6.44 10.55 12.03
N THR A 107 7.55 9.81 11.93
CA THR A 107 7.98 9.19 10.68
C THR A 107 6.99 8.13 10.19
N LEU A 108 6.50 7.26 11.07
CA LEU A 108 5.47 6.26 10.76
C LEU A 108 4.17 6.89 10.26
N THR A 109 3.75 8.00 10.89
CA THR A 109 2.57 8.77 10.46
C THR A 109 2.76 9.31 9.05
N THR A 110 3.95 9.83 8.75
CA THR A 110 4.28 10.33 7.42
C THR A 110 4.26 9.20 6.38
N MET A 111 4.81 8.03 6.71
CA MET A 111 4.76 6.86 5.84
C MET A 111 3.33 6.37 5.60
N ALA A 112 2.47 6.39 6.62
CA ALA A 112 1.06 6.02 6.47
C ALA A 112 0.33 6.98 5.51
N ARG A 113 0.58 8.29 5.64
CA ARG A 113 0.07 9.30 4.70
C ARG A 113 0.52 9.04 3.26
N LEU A 114 1.82 8.78 3.06
CA LEU A 114 2.36 8.47 1.73
C LEU A 114 1.80 7.17 1.14
N GLN A 115 1.50 6.17 1.97
CA GLN A 115 0.83 4.95 1.53
C GLN A 115 -0.57 5.25 0.99
N GLU A 116 -1.32 6.12 1.66
CA GLU A 116 -2.67 6.50 1.23
C GLU A 116 -2.62 7.31 -0.07
N GLU A 117 -1.71 8.28 -0.20
CA GLU A 117 -1.51 9.01 -1.45
C GLU A 117 -1.20 8.07 -2.63
N ILE A 118 -0.40 7.02 -2.39
CA ILE A 118 -0.12 6.00 -3.41
C ILE A 118 -1.38 5.20 -3.78
N ASN A 119 -2.23 4.88 -2.82
CA ASN A 119 -3.48 4.16 -3.07
C ASN A 119 -4.46 5.03 -3.86
N ASP A 120 -4.59 6.31 -3.51
CA ASP A 120 -5.43 7.28 -4.21
C ASP A 120 -4.99 7.43 -5.68
N MET A 121 -3.68 7.59 -5.92
CA MET A 121 -3.14 7.67 -7.28
C MET A 121 -3.49 6.44 -8.13
N GLU A 122 -3.58 5.24 -7.53
CA GLU A 122 -4.05 4.04 -8.23
C GLU A 122 -5.57 4.05 -8.43
N HIS A 123 -6.34 4.50 -7.45
CA HIS A 123 -7.80 4.52 -7.53
C HIS A 123 -8.30 5.46 -8.64
N TYR A 124 -7.76 6.69 -8.72
CA TYR A 124 -8.05 7.63 -9.81
C TYR A 124 -7.69 7.02 -11.17
N ARG A 125 -6.61 6.24 -11.26
CA ARG A 125 -6.22 5.56 -12.50
C ARG A 125 -7.23 4.47 -12.90
N TYR A 126 -7.73 3.65 -11.98
CA TYR A 126 -8.74 2.65 -12.33
C TYR A 126 -10.03 3.33 -12.83
N ALA A 127 -10.48 4.39 -12.14
CA ALA A 127 -11.65 5.16 -12.57
C ALA A 127 -11.46 5.82 -13.94
N THR A 128 -10.28 6.38 -14.21
CA THR A 128 -10.01 7.06 -15.49
C THR A 128 -9.86 6.07 -16.65
N ASN A 129 -9.23 4.91 -16.45
CA ASN A 129 -9.14 3.88 -17.50
C ASN A 129 -10.50 3.23 -17.81
N PHE A 130 -11.40 3.15 -16.84
CA PHE A 130 -12.80 2.76 -17.09
C PHE A 130 -13.56 3.85 -17.86
N ALA A 131 -13.30 5.14 -17.59
CA ALA A 131 -13.93 6.23 -18.32
C ALA A 131 -13.40 6.38 -19.76
N THR A 132 -12.10 6.19 -20.00
CA THR A 132 -11.48 6.32 -21.34
C THR A 132 -11.59 5.06 -22.21
N SER A 133 -11.94 3.91 -21.64
CA SER A 133 -12.34 2.73 -22.42
C SER A 133 -13.80 2.79 -22.90
N SER A 134 -14.55 3.81 -22.49
CA SER A 134 -15.93 4.07 -22.94
C SER A 134 -16.02 5.11 -24.07
N GLU A 135 -14.92 5.37 -24.78
CA GLU A 135 -14.94 6.11 -26.06
C GLU A 135 -14.65 5.12 -27.20
N VAL A 136 -15.46 4.06 -27.27
CA VAL A 136 -15.58 3.31 -28.53
C VAL A 136 -16.22 4.30 -29.50
N PRO A 137 -15.60 4.61 -30.66
CA PRO A 137 -16.30 5.35 -31.71
C PRO A 137 -17.62 4.63 -31.91
N GLN A 138 -18.76 5.32 -31.84
CA GLN A 138 -20.04 4.72 -32.22
C GLN A 138 -19.96 4.33 -33.69
N MET A 139 -19.44 3.13 -33.94
CA MET A 139 -19.43 2.48 -35.22
C MET A 139 -20.88 2.09 -35.43
N THR A 140 -21.57 2.85 -36.28
CA THR A 140 -22.90 2.49 -36.77
C THR A 140 -22.76 1.19 -37.55
N LEU A 141 -22.93 0.08 -36.84
CA LEU A 141 -22.95 -1.25 -37.42
C LEU A 141 -24.22 -1.38 -38.27
N ALA A 142 -24.09 -1.98 -39.46
CA ALA A 142 -25.26 -2.27 -40.27
C ALA A 142 -26.23 -3.15 -39.45
N PRO A 143 -27.52 -2.80 -39.35
CA PRO A 143 -28.46 -3.55 -38.53
C PRO A 143 -28.56 -4.99 -39.05
N ILE A 144 -27.94 -5.92 -38.33
CA ILE A 144 -28.12 -7.35 -38.53
C ILE A 144 -29.30 -7.75 -37.64
N PRO A 145 -30.29 -8.51 -38.13
CA PRO A 145 -31.35 -9.03 -37.29
C PRO A 145 -30.73 -10.01 -36.29
N ILE A 146 -30.54 -9.56 -35.04
CA ILE A 146 -30.09 -10.42 -33.95
C ILE A 146 -31.31 -11.18 -33.43
N PRO A 147 -31.26 -12.52 -33.38
CA PRO A 147 -32.31 -13.30 -32.75
C PRO A 147 -32.43 -12.91 -31.27
N LYS A 148 -33.64 -12.73 -30.75
CA LYS A 148 -33.84 -12.45 -29.32
C LYS A 148 -33.85 -13.75 -28.53
N PHE A 149 -33.11 -13.81 -27.43
CA PHE A 149 -33.12 -14.96 -26.52
C PHE A 149 -33.84 -14.59 -25.22
N SER A 150 -34.96 -15.26 -24.95
CA SER A 150 -35.76 -14.96 -23.76
C SER A 150 -35.20 -15.56 -22.46
N GLY A 151 -34.08 -16.30 -22.53
CA GLY A 151 -33.51 -17.04 -21.40
C GLY A 151 -34.12 -18.43 -21.19
N ARG A 152 -35.08 -18.85 -22.03
CA ARG A 152 -35.69 -20.18 -21.98
C ARG A 152 -34.77 -21.22 -22.63
N ILE A 153 -34.36 -22.22 -21.85
CA ILE A 153 -33.38 -23.24 -22.28
C ILE A 153 -33.83 -24.00 -23.54
N TRP A 154 -35.13 -24.24 -23.72
CA TRP A 154 -35.65 -24.93 -24.91
C TRP A 154 -35.62 -24.06 -26.19
N GLU A 155 -35.36 -22.76 -26.08
CA GLU A 155 -35.18 -21.85 -27.23
C GLU A 155 -33.70 -21.76 -27.66
N TRP A 156 -32.79 -22.38 -26.90
CA TRP A 156 -31.34 -22.27 -27.06
C TRP A 156 -30.87 -22.75 -28.43
N ASP A 157 -31.29 -23.93 -28.88
CA ASP A 157 -30.81 -24.50 -30.16
C ASP A 157 -31.28 -23.68 -31.38
N THR A 158 -32.48 -23.10 -31.28
CA THR A 158 -33.03 -22.22 -32.33
C THR A 158 -32.34 -20.87 -32.36
N PHE A 159 -32.08 -20.29 -31.18
CA PHE A 159 -31.31 -19.06 -31.04
C PHE A 159 -29.87 -19.22 -31.54
N TRP A 160 -29.19 -20.29 -31.12
CA TRP A 160 -27.79 -20.53 -31.46
C TRP A 160 -27.60 -20.76 -32.97
N GLY A 161 -28.49 -21.54 -33.61
CA GLY A 161 -28.44 -21.74 -35.06
C GLY A 161 -28.63 -20.45 -35.88
N ALA A 162 -29.51 -19.54 -35.42
CA ALA A 162 -29.70 -18.25 -36.08
C ALA A 162 -28.54 -17.28 -35.82
N PHE A 163 -27.97 -17.28 -34.62
CA PHE A 163 -26.81 -16.46 -34.24
C PHE A 163 -25.52 -16.88 -34.95
N GLU A 164 -25.30 -18.19 -35.10
CA GLU A 164 -24.15 -18.74 -35.83
C GLU A 164 -24.15 -18.29 -37.30
N HIS A 165 -25.32 -18.32 -37.94
CA HIS A 165 -25.47 -17.87 -39.31
C HIS A 165 -25.37 -16.35 -39.47
N SER A 166 -25.87 -15.55 -38.51
CA SER A 166 -25.88 -14.08 -38.61
C SER A 166 -24.53 -13.44 -38.26
N SER A 167 -23.81 -14.01 -37.29
CA SER A 167 -22.70 -13.34 -36.61
C SER A 167 -21.39 -14.14 -36.67
N HIS A 168 -21.44 -15.48 -36.57
CA HIS A 168 -20.23 -16.30 -36.46
C HIS A 168 -19.52 -16.53 -37.80
N SER A 169 -20.29 -16.63 -38.90
CA SER A 169 -19.80 -16.86 -40.27
C SER A 169 -19.19 -15.63 -40.95
N ARG A 170 -19.28 -14.44 -40.34
CA ARG A 170 -18.67 -13.20 -40.85
C ARG A 170 -17.25 -13.02 -40.30
N PRO A 171 -16.30 -12.47 -41.07
CA PRO A 171 -14.94 -12.16 -40.60
C PRO A 171 -14.95 -10.90 -39.72
N ILE A 172 -15.71 -10.97 -38.62
CA ILE A 172 -15.86 -9.91 -37.63
C ILE A 172 -15.04 -10.35 -36.41
N ASP A 173 -14.19 -9.45 -35.90
CA ASP A 173 -13.35 -9.71 -34.74
C ASP A 173 -14.22 -9.96 -33.48
N ASN A 174 -13.75 -10.85 -32.60
CA ASN A 174 -14.50 -11.35 -31.45
C ASN A 174 -14.97 -10.23 -30.52
N LEU A 175 -14.21 -9.12 -30.46
CA LEU A 175 -14.58 -7.93 -29.71
C LEU A 175 -15.88 -7.29 -30.23
N TYR A 176 -16.08 -7.26 -31.55
CA TYR A 176 -17.31 -6.72 -32.16
C TYR A 176 -18.48 -7.70 -32.03
N LYS A 177 -18.21 -9.02 -32.09
CA LYS A 177 -19.23 -10.05 -31.82
C LYS A 177 -19.83 -9.91 -30.42
N MET A 178 -19.00 -9.51 -29.45
CA MET A 178 -19.45 -9.26 -28.08
C MET A 178 -20.38 -8.04 -27.98
N ASN A 179 -20.12 -6.97 -28.72
CA ASN A 179 -21.01 -5.80 -28.73
C ASN A 179 -22.41 -6.12 -29.30
N TYR A 180 -22.52 -6.99 -30.30
CA TYR A 180 -23.82 -7.45 -30.80
C TYR A 180 -24.61 -8.24 -29.75
N LEU A 181 -23.95 -8.98 -28.86
CA LEU A 181 -24.63 -9.68 -27.76
C LEU A 181 -25.13 -8.71 -26.69
N LEU A 182 -24.45 -7.57 -26.51
CA LEU A 182 -24.81 -6.56 -25.52
C LEU A 182 -25.90 -5.59 -26.01
N ASP A 183 -25.97 -5.34 -27.31
CA ASP A 183 -27.02 -4.54 -27.97
C ASP A 183 -28.29 -5.34 -28.29
N ALA A 184 -28.30 -6.66 -28.06
CA ALA A 184 -29.51 -7.48 -28.16
C ALA A 184 -30.45 -7.13 -26.99
N PRO A 185 -31.65 -6.58 -27.24
CA PRO A 185 -32.58 -6.15 -26.18
C PRO A 185 -33.21 -7.32 -25.42
#